data_AF-A0A2Z4K5C7-F1
#
_entry.id   AF-A0A2Z4K5C7-F1
#
_cell.length_a   1.000
_cell.length_b   1.000
_cell.length_c   1.000
_cell.angle_alpha   90.00
_cell.angle_beta   90.00
_cell.angle_gamma   90.00
#
_symmetry.space_group_name_H-M   'P 1'
#
loop_
_entity.id
_entity.type
_entity.pdbx_description
1 polymer ?
#
loop_
_entity_poly.entity_id
_entity_poly.type
_entity_poly.pdbx_seq_one_letter_code
_entity_poly.pdbx_strand_id
1 'polypeptide(L)'
;MAGGIGLLLVVAIAVGGWFLVQEADKAMIDPREFNAVRVGQSEAEVRDRLPDGKSFLAQDLTKGAPPEPAGSTCLTLMSTEIGGWDTEPVFRFCFKDGELIEKKSFDVET
;
A
#
# COMPACT_ATOMS: atom_id res chain seq x y z
N MET A 1 -40.35 1.49 -18.23
CA MET A 1 -38.93 1.08 -18.32
C MET A 1 -38.05 1.90 -17.37
N ALA A 2 -38.47 2.12 -16.10
CA ALA A 2 -37.72 2.95 -15.14
C ALA A 2 -37.02 2.13 -14.03
N GLY A 3 -37.47 0.89 -13.77
CA GLY A 3 -36.89 0.02 -12.73
C GLY A 3 -35.55 -0.62 -13.11
N GLY A 4 -35.28 -0.82 -14.40
CA GLY A 4 -34.03 -1.45 -14.87
C GLY A 4 -32.80 -0.56 -14.67
N ILE A 5 -32.93 0.75 -14.91
CA ILE A 5 -31.83 1.71 -14.76
C ILE A 5 -31.45 1.85 -13.27
N GLY A 6 -32.43 1.93 -12.38
CA GLY A 6 -32.18 2.01 -10.93
C GLY A 6 -31.42 0.78 -10.42
N LEU A 7 -31.84 -0.42 -10.84
CA LEU A 7 -31.15 -1.65 -10.45
C LEU A 7 -29.71 -1.71 -10.98
N LEU A 8 -29.50 -1.32 -12.24
CA LEU A 8 -28.15 -1.30 -12.84
C LEU A 8 -27.21 -0.35 -12.11
N LEU A 9 -27.69 0.83 -11.69
CA LEU A 9 -26.89 1.79 -10.93
C LEU A 9 -26.50 1.24 -9.56
N VAL A 10 -27.43 0.59 -8.84
CA VAL A 10 -27.13 -0.04 -7.54
C VAL A 10 -26.09 -1.14 -7.69
N VAL A 11 -26.20 -1.99 -8.71
CA VAL A 11 -25.22 -3.04 -9.00
C VAL A 11 -23.87 -2.43 -9.34
N ALA A 12 -23.82 -1.38 -10.17
CA ALA A 12 -22.59 -0.71 -10.54
C ALA A 12 -21.87 -0.11 -9.32
N ILE A 13 -22.61 0.54 -8.42
CA ILE A 13 -22.05 1.09 -7.16
C ILE A 13 -21.51 -0.03 -6.27
N ALA A 14 -22.25 -1.13 -6.11
CA ALA A 14 -21.82 -2.25 -5.28
C ALA A 14 -20.55 -2.92 -5.83
N VAL A 15 -20.51 -3.18 -7.14
CA VAL A 15 -19.33 -3.77 -7.80
C VAL A 15 -18.13 -2.82 -7.76
N GLY A 16 -18.36 -1.52 -8.04
CA GLY A 16 -17.31 -0.51 -7.96
C GLY A 16 -16.74 -0.37 -6.56
N GLY A 17 -17.60 -0.30 -5.53
CA GLY A 17 -17.18 -0.24 -4.13
C GLY A 17 -16.39 -1.48 -3.71
N TRP A 18 -16.84 -2.68 -4.08
CA TRP A 18 -16.12 -3.92 -3.79
C TRP A 18 -14.74 -3.98 -4.47
N PHE A 19 -14.63 -3.50 -5.71
CA PHE A 19 -13.36 -3.41 -6.42
C PHE A 19 -12.38 -2.45 -5.72
N LEU A 20 -12.86 -1.29 -5.25
CA LEU A 20 -12.02 -0.35 -4.50
C LEU A 20 -11.50 -0.94 -3.18
N VAL A 21 -12.35 -1.65 -2.44
CA VAL A 21 -11.94 -2.33 -1.20
C VAL A 21 -10.84 -3.37 -1.47
N GLN A 22 -10.99 -4.18 -2.51
CA GLN A 22 -9.96 -5.17 -2.87
C GLN A 22 -8.63 -4.55 -3.26
N GLU A 23 -8.64 -3.39 -3.91
CA GLU A 23 -7.41 -2.72 -4.34
C GLU A 23 -6.76 -1.99 -3.16
N ALA A 24 -7.54 -1.52 -2.19
CA ALA A 24 -7.04 -1.03 -0.91
C ALA A 24 -6.36 -2.15 -0.10
N ASP A 25 -6.99 -3.32 0.04
CA ASP A 25 -6.45 -4.48 0.78
C ASP A 25 -5.09 -4.96 0.23
N LYS A 26 -4.81 -4.71 -1.05
CA LYS A 26 -3.54 -5.06 -1.71
C LYS A 26 -2.44 -4.00 -1.56
N ALA A 27 -2.80 -2.78 -1.17
CA ALA A 27 -1.90 -1.62 -1.16
C ALA A 27 -1.66 -1.03 0.23
N MET A 28 -2.59 -1.23 1.16
CA MET A 28 -2.64 -0.49 2.42
C MET A 28 -2.34 -1.38 3.62
N ILE A 29 -1.66 -0.83 4.61
CA ILE A 29 -1.43 -1.48 5.91
C ILE A 29 -1.65 -0.52 7.08
N ASP A 30 -2.02 -1.08 8.22
CA ASP A 30 -2.19 -0.30 9.46
C ASP A 30 -0.81 -0.02 10.11
N PRO A 31 -0.63 1.14 10.80
CA PRO A 31 0.61 1.45 11.51
C PRO A 31 1.06 0.36 12.49
N ARG A 32 0.15 -0.42 13.08
CA ARG A 32 0.47 -1.55 13.94
C ARG A 32 1.17 -2.68 13.19
N GLU A 33 0.77 -2.95 11.95
CA GLU A 33 1.42 -3.95 11.09
C GLU A 33 2.82 -3.47 10.69
N PHE A 34 2.96 -2.21 10.29
CA PHE A 34 4.27 -1.59 10.06
C PHE A 34 5.18 -1.70 11.29
N ASN A 35 4.65 -1.46 12.49
CA ASN A 35 5.39 -1.53 13.74
C ASN A 35 5.74 -2.95 14.17
N ALA A 36 4.94 -3.95 13.80
CA ALA A 36 5.21 -5.36 14.08
C ALA A 36 6.40 -5.90 13.29
N VAL A 37 6.66 -5.35 12.10
CA VAL A 37 7.82 -5.68 11.27
C VAL A 37 9.09 -5.03 11.81
N ARG A 38 10.19 -5.81 11.86
CA ARG A 38 11.48 -5.43 12.46
C ARG A 38 12.62 -5.68 11.49
N VAL A 39 13.55 -4.72 11.44
CA VAL A 39 14.82 -4.85 10.71
C VAL A 39 15.56 -6.12 11.17
N GLY A 40 16.12 -6.86 10.22
CA GLY A 40 16.77 -8.17 10.41
C GLY A 40 15.84 -9.36 10.24
N GLN A 41 14.52 -9.17 10.10
CA GLN A 41 13.63 -10.27 9.71
C GLN A 41 13.90 -10.73 8.27
N SER A 42 13.63 -12.01 7.99
CA SER A 42 13.73 -12.52 6.63
C SER A 42 12.70 -11.85 5.71
N GLU A 43 13.07 -11.61 4.46
CA GLU A 43 12.19 -11.05 3.43
C GLU A 43 10.93 -11.91 3.25
N ALA A 44 11.09 -13.24 3.29
CA ALA A 44 9.97 -14.17 3.19
C ALA A 44 8.95 -14.00 4.33
N GLU A 45 9.41 -13.91 5.58
CA GLU A 45 8.52 -13.71 6.75
C GLU A 45 7.78 -12.36 6.66
N VAL A 46 8.45 -11.31 6.21
CA VAL A 46 7.83 -9.99 6.07
C VAL A 46 6.80 -10.00 4.94
N ARG A 47 7.14 -10.57 3.77
CA ARG A 47 6.24 -10.62 2.61
C ARG A 47 5.04 -11.55 2.79
N ASP A 48 5.13 -12.58 3.62
CA ASP A 48 4.00 -13.46 3.93
C ASP A 48 2.89 -12.74 4.74
N ARG A 49 3.27 -11.68 5.46
CA ARG A 49 2.36 -10.90 6.30
C ARG A 49 1.82 -9.64 5.64
N LEU A 50 2.56 -9.10 4.67
CA LEU A 50 2.24 -7.83 4.04
C LEU A 50 1.55 -8.04 2.68
N PRO A 51 0.68 -7.11 2.26
CA PRO A 51 0.23 -7.03 0.88
C PRO A 51 1.42 -6.94 -0.09
N ASP A 52 1.25 -7.45 -1.31
CA ASP A 52 2.32 -7.46 -2.30
C ASP A 52 2.55 -6.10 -2.98
N GLY A 53 1.69 -5.11 -2.70
CA GLY A 53 1.74 -3.76 -3.25
C GLY A 53 1.29 -3.67 -4.71
N LYS A 54 0.81 -4.77 -5.30
CA LYS A 54 0.32 -4.79 -6.69
C LYS A 54 -1.14 -4.35 -6.72
N SER A 55 -1.32 -3.04 -6.61
CA SER A 55 -2.62 -2.41 -6.75
C SER A 55 -2.48 -1.14 -7.55
N PHE A 56 -3.54 -0.79 -8.28
CA PHE A 56 -3.52 0.43 -9.07
C PHE A 56 -3.43 1.69 -8.18
N LEU A 57 -3.82 1.58 -6.91
CA LEU A 57 -3.76 2.66 -5.90
C LEU A 57 -2.33 2.97 -5.45
N ALA A 58 -1.44 1.98 -5.47
CA ALA A 58 -0.05 2.12 -5.02
C ALA A 58 0.93 2.49 -6.15
N GLN A 59 0.41 2.94 -7.29
CA GLN A 59 1.23 3.39 -8.41
C GLN A 59 1.84 4.77 -8.09
N ASP A 60 3.05 5.01 -8.59
CA ASP A 60 3.73 6.30 -8.55
C ASP A 60 4.00 6.91 -7.15
N LEU A 61 4.08 6.08 -6.09
CA LEU A 61 4.49 6.48 -4.72
C LEU A 61 5.99 6.84 -4.59
N THR A 62 6.58 7.46 -5.61
CA THR A 62 8.01 7.81 -5.68
C THR A 62 8.27 9.30 -5.55
N LYS A 63 7.26 10.14 -5.74
CA LYS A 63 7.41 11.60 -5.68
C LYS A 63 7.67 12.05 -4.24
N GLY A 64 8.86 12.62 -4.02
CA GLY A 64 9.32 13.02 -2.68
C GLY A 64 9.86 11.88 -1.82
N ALA A 65 9.93 10.65 -2.36
CA ALA A 65 10.43 9.51 -1.61
C ALA A 65 11.93 9.65 -1.28
N PRO A 66 12.37 9.31 -0.05
CA PRO A 66 13.79 9.23 0.30
C PRO A 66 14.55 8.27 -0.64
N PRO A 67 15.86 8.44 -0.84
CA PRO A 67 16.64 7.51 -1.65
C PRO A 67 16.61 6.09 -1.07
N GLU A 68 16.65 5.09 -1.95
CA GLU A 68 16.73 3.68 -1.57
C GLU A 68 18.17 3.28 -1.20
N PRO A 69 18.35 2.34 -0.25
CA PRO A 69 19.67 1.76 0.03
C PRO A 69 20.27 1.06 -1.21
N ALA A 70 21.58 1.18 -1.38
CA ALA A 70 22.27 0.61 -2.54
C ALA A 70 22.19 -0.93 -2.59
N GLY A 71 21.73 -1.44 -3.74
CA GLY A 71 21.56 -2.88 -3.99
C GLY A 71 20.44 -3.50 -3.16
N SER A 72 19.44 -2.70 -2.78
CA SER A 72 18.23 -3.20 -2.13
C SER A 72 17.06 -3.24 -3.10
N THR A 73 16.05 -4.04 -2.77
CA THR A 73 14.74 -4.01 -3.43
C THR A 73 13.71 -3.58 -2.40
N CYS A 74 12.98 -2.49 -2.68
CA CYS A 74 12.01 -1.95 -1.73
C CYS A 74 10.57 -2.26 -2.13
N LEU A 75 9.73 -2.45 -1.11
CA LEU A 75 8.28 -2.51 -1.19
C LEU A 75 7.74 -1.25 -0.50
N THR A 76 6.91 -0.48 -1.19
CA THR A 76 6.20 0.67 -0.63
C THR A 76 4.72 0.35 -0.57
N LEU A 77 4.10 0.56 0.60
CA LEU A 77 2.69 0.36 0.87
C LEU A 77 2.11 1.66 1.46
N MET A 78 0.85 1.92 1.20
CA MET A 78 0.13 3.06 1.76
C MET A 78 -0.20 2.80 3.23
N SER A 79 -0.22 3.85 4.04
CA SER A 79 -0.77 3.79 5.39
C SER A 79 -2.29 3.85 5.32
N THR A 80 -2.99 3.19 6.25
CA THR A 80 -4.43 3.44 6.45
C THR A 80 -4.71 4.76 7.18
N GLU A 81 -3.67 5.46 7.64
CA GLU A 81 -3.80 6.79 8.23
C GLU A 81 -4.10 7.85 7.16
N ILE A 82 -4.78 8.92 7.57
CA ILE A 82 -5.13 10.01 6.66
C ILE A 82 -3.95 10.98 6.59
N GLY A 83 -3.47 11.25 5.38
CA GLY A 83 -2.43 12.22 5.08
C GLY A 83 -2.87 13.67 5.11
N GLY A 84 -2.01 14.53 4.58
CA GLY A 84 -2.32 15.94 4.33
C GLY A 84 -3.22 16.12 3.11
N TRP A 85 -3.45 17.38 2.73
CA TRP A 85 -4.30 17.72 1.59
C TRP A 85 -3.79 17.17 0.25
N ASP A 86 -2.47 17.13 0.08
CA ASP A 86 -1.79 16.69 -1.14
C ASP A 86 -0.66 15.70 -0.82
N THR A 87 -0.76 15.00 0.33
CA THR A 87 0.23 14.01 0.74
C THR A 87 -0.40 12.70 1.14
N GLU A 88 0.28 11.61 0.80
CA GLU A 88 -0.10 10.25 1.17
C GLU A 88 0.97 9.65 2.09
N PRO A 89 0.64 9.30 3.35
CA PRO A 89 1.55 8.57 4.23
C PRO A 89 1.80 7.18 3.69
N VAL A 90 3.08 6.82 3.57
CA VAL A 90 3.53 5.51 3.10
C VAL A 90 4.52 4.87 4.05
N PHE A 91 4.60 3.55 3.94
CA PHE A 91 5.58 2.71 4.59
C PHE A 91 6.45 2.02 3.54
N ARG A 92 7.76 2.18 3.65
CA ARG A 92 8.73 1.49 2.78
C ARG A 92 9.51 0.45 3.56
N PHE A 93 9.64 -0.73 2.97
CA PHE A 93 10.42 -1.87 3.46
C PHE A 93 11.47 -2.22 2.42
N CYS A 94 12.76 -2.09 2.74
CA CYS A 94 13.85 -2.38 1.82
C CYS A 94 14.60 -3.63 2.23
N PHE A 95 14.71 -4.55 1.28
CA PHE A 95 15.31 -5.87 1.47
C PHE A 95 16.63 -5.97 0.74
N LYS A 96 17.58 -6.69 1.35
CA LYS A 96 18.85 -7.01 0.74
C LYS A 96 19.33 -8.35 1.30
N ASP A 97 19.88 -9.18 0.41
CA ASP A 97 20.39 -10.51 0.77
C ASP A 97 19.37 -11.38 1.54
N GLY A 98 18.07 -11.20 1.25
CA GLY A 98 16.97 -11.94 1.86
C GLY A 98 16.56 -11.45 3.25
N GLU A 99 17.04 -10.30 3.71
CA GLU A 99 16.70 -9.71 5.00
C GLU A 99 16.17 -8.27 4.85
N LEU A 100 15.28 -7.87 5.76
CA LEU A 100 14.83 -6.49 5.87
C LEU A 100 15.95 -5.63 6.47
N ILE A 101 16.55 -4.76 5.67
CA ILE A 101 17.67 -3.91 6.12
C ILE A 101 17.22 -2.51 6.55
N GLU A 102 16.08 -2.04 6.07
CA GLU A 102 15.53 -0.72 6.40
C GLU A 102 14.01 -0.75 6.34
N LYS A 103 13.36 -0.06 7.28
CA LYS A 103 11.97 0.37 7.15
C LYS A 103 11.86 1.87 7.40
N LYS A 104 11.01 2.56 6.64
CA LYS A 104 10.75 4.00 6.78
C LYS A 104 9.27 4.30 6.69
N SER A 105 8.86 5.33 7.42
CA SER A 105 7.56 6.00 7.26
C SER A 105 7.84 7.42 6.80
N PHE A 106 7.14 7.87 5.77
CA PHE A 106 7.24 9.21 5.20
C PHE A 106 6.00 9.52 4.36
N ASP A 107 5.83 10.78 4.02
CA ASP A 107 4.77 11.24 3.14
C ASP A 107 5.31 11.36 1.71
N VAL A 108 4.51 10.93 0.73
CA VAL A 108 4.74 11.24 -0.69
C VAL A 108 3.74 12.28 -1.16
N GLU A 109 4.11 13.01 -2.20
CA GLU A 109 3.19 13.97 -2.83
C GLU A 109 2.29 13.24 -3.83
N THR A 110 0.97 13.42 -3.72
CA THR A 110 -0.05 12.92 -4.66
C THR A 110 -0.40 13.92 -5.75
#